data_AF-X0X3A3-F1
#
_entry.id   AF-X0X3A3-F1
#
_cell.length_a   1.000
_cell.length_b   1.000
_cell.length_c   1.000
_cell.angle_alpha   90.00
_cell.angle_beta   90.00
_cell.angle_gamma   90.00
#
_symmetry.space_group_name_H-M   'P 1'
#
loop_
_entity.id
_entity.type
_entity.pdbx_description
1 polymer ?
#
loop_
_entity_poly.entity_id
_entity_poly.type
_entity_poly.pdbx_seq_one_letter_code
_entity_poly.pdbx_strand_id
1 'polypeptide(L)'
;MKMLSSMSGRQRLWFVLTVLAAVAIVAVGGFRQKAATPVLPSEFTIEMTIGQIGPRLNVTGKNLARELGLPLDTSKMKAVKAFGITQEELDHASEHLLGHRERTLKYYILVALVLFGLVYLVRLGRPDGSPAAERKTWYPRWPYVAVLVIAVVIGGFALGKSPNPMESAVKVFKSFVGLYPSIVDR
;
A
#
# COMPACT_ATOMS: atom_id res chain seq x y z
N MET A 1 -13.27 26.81 -14.57
CA MET A 1 -13.75 25.98 -13.44
C MET A 1 -15.29 25.95 -13.39
N LYS A 2 -15.99 25.45 -14.43
CA LYS A 2 -17.48 25.40 -14.46
C LYS A 2 -18.09 24.24 -13.67
N MET A 3 -17.32 23.18 -13.41
CA MET A 3 -17.81 21.94 -12.80
C MET A 3 -18.21 22.09 -11.33
N LEU A 4 -17.43 22.83 -10.52
CA LEU A 4 -17.75 23.06 -9.10
C LEU A 4 -18.92 24.03 -8.94
N SER A 5 -19.03 25.02 -9.82
CA SER A 5 -20.15 25.98 -9.82
C SER A 5 -21.48 25.34 -10.24
N SER A 6 -21.46 24.29 -11.07
CA SER A 6 -22.67 23.60 -11.56
C SER A 6 -23.17 22.48 -10.64
N MET A 7 -22.49 22.20 -9.52
CA MET A 7 -22.94 21.17 -8.58
C MET A 7 -24.22 21.58 -7.87
N SER A 8 -25.21 20.68 -7.85
CA SER A 8 -26.42 20.85 -7.06
C SER A 8 -26.10 20.87 -5.56
N GLY A 9 -27.01 21.40 -4.74
CA GLY A 9 -26.84 21.38 -3.27
C GLY A 9 -26.64 19.97 -2.71
N ARG A 10 -27.31 18.96 -3.30
CA ARG A 10 -27.14 17.55 -2.91
C ARG A 10 -25.75 17.03 -3.27
N GLN A 11 -25.22 17.38 -4.44
CA GLN A 11 -23.86 16.97 -4.85
C GLN A 11 -22.78 17.63 -4.00
N ARG A 12 -22.96 18.90 -3.63
CA ARG A 12 -22.06 19.59 -2.68
C ARG A 12 -22.06 18.90 -1.33
N LEU A 13 -23.23 18.50 -0.82
CA LEU A 13 -23.34 17.74 0.43
C LEU A 13 -22.60 16.39 0.32
N TRP A 14 -22.82 15.62 -0.75
CA TRP A 14 -22.11 14.36 -0.99
C TRP A 14 -20.59 14.54 -1.05
N PHE A 15 -20.12 15.59 -1.72
CA PHE A 15 -18.69 15.91 -1.80
C PHE A 15 -18.11 16.17 -0.41
N VAL A 16 -18.74 17.06 0.38
CA VAL A 16 -18.27 17.39 1.74
C VAL A 16 -18.26 16.15 2.63
N LEU A 17 -19.34 15.37 2.64
CA LEU A 17 -19.43 14.14 3.45
C LEU A 17 -18.36 13.11 3.05
N THR A 18 -18.06 12.97 1.76
CA THR A 18 -17.05 12.02 1.27
C THR A 18 -15.64 12.46 1.65
N VAL A 19 -15.34 13.76 1.55
CA VAL A 19 -14.05 14.30 1.99
C VAL A 19 -13.87 14.10 3.50
N LEU A 20 -14.90 14.42 4.30
CA LEU A 20 -14.87 14.18 5.75
C LEU A 20 -14.67 12.70 6.09
N ALA A 21 -15.38 11.80 5.41
CA ALA A 21 -15.23 10.36 5.60
C ALA A 21 -13.82 9.87 5.21
N ALA A 22 -13.27 10.34 4.08
CA ALA A 22 -11.93 10.00 3.63
C ALA A 22 -10.86 10.45 4.65
N VAL A 23 -10.96 11.67 5.16
CA VAL A 23 -10.08 12.19 6.22
C VAL A 23 -10.22 11.35 7.49
N ALA A 24 -11.44 11.03 7.91
CA ALA A 24 -11.68 10.20 9.09
C ALA A 24 -11.08 8.79 8.94
N ILE A 25 -11.21 8.16 7.77
CA ILE A 25 -10.61 6.84 7.48
C ILE A 25 -9.09 6.91 7.61
N VAL A 26 -8.45 7.92 7.02
CA VAL A 26 -6.99 8.09 7.09
C VAL A 26 -6.55 8.39 8.52
N ALA A 27 -7.28 9.25 9.24
CA ALA A 27 -7.00 9.57 10.65
C ALA A 27 -7.10 8.32 11.53
N VAL A 28 -8.17 7.53 11.40
CA VAL A 28 -8.31 6.25 12.10
C VAL A 28 -7.15 5.31 11.76
N GLY A 29 -6.73 5.26 10.49
CA GLY A 29 -5.55 4.51 10.08
C GLY A 29 -4.27 4.97 10.76
N GLY A 30 -4.07 6.28 10.89
CA GLY A 30 -2.92 6.87 11.58
C GLY A 30 -2.92 6.57 13.08
N PHE A 31 -4.06 6.72 13.76
CA PHE A 31 -4.17 6.42 15.19
C PHE A 31 -4.08 4.92 15.50
N ARG A 32 -4.61 4.06 14.61
CA ARG A 32 -4.51 2.60 14.74
C ARG A 32 -3.18 2.04 14.28
N GLN A 33 -2.35 2.84 13.62
CA GLN A 33 -0.99 2.45 13.34
C GLN A 33 -0.24 2.38 14.66
N LYS A 34 -0.14 1.17 15.22
CA LYS A 34 0.75 0.92 16.34
C LYS A 34 2.13 1.39 15.92
N ALA A 35 2.67 2.40 16.60
CA ALA A 35 4.07 2.70 16.51
C ALA A 35 4.79 1.38 16.75
N ALA A 36 5.66 1.00 15.80
CA ALA A 36 6.60 -0.06 16.06
C ALA A 36 7.28 0.29 17.38
N THR A 37 7.20 -0.57 18.40
CA THR A 37 8.14 -0.48 19.50
C THR A 37 9.52 -0.42 18.84
N PRO A 38 10.33 0.62 19.10
CA PRO A 38 11.68 0.67 18.56
C PRO A 38 12.42 -0.49 19.19
N VAL A 39 12.48 -1.61 18.47
CA VAL A 39 13.35 -2.72 18.85
C VAL A 39 14.72 -2.26 18.43
N LEU A 40 15.53 -1.86 19.40
CA LEU A 40 16.92 -1.53 19.14
C LEU A 40 17.61 -2.82 18.66
N PRO A 41 18.37 -2.80 17.56
CA PRO A 41 19.11 -3.96 17.07
C PRO A 41 19.93 -4.65 18.18
N SER A 42 20.45 -3.84 19.12
CA SER A 42 21.20 -4.26 20.30
C SER A 42 20.45 -5.17 21.30
N GLU A 43 19.15 -5.39 21.15
CA GLU A 43 18.39 -6.32 22.00
C GLU A 43 18.50 -7.79 21.56
N PHE A 44 18.96 -8.04 20.34
CA PHE A 44 19.14 -9.39 19.84
C PHE A 44 20.60 -9.81 19.97
N THR A 45 20.83 -11.02 20.46
CA THR A 45 22.18 -11.58 20.54
C THR A 45 22.25 -12.87 19.76
N ILE A 46 23.43 -13.18 19.22
CA ILE A 46 23.68 -14.44 18.50
C ILE A 46 23.49 -15.70 19.36
N GLU A 47 23.43 -15.55 20.69
CA GLU A 47 23.12 -16.65 21.63
C GLU A 47 21.63 -17.00 21.63
N MET A 48 20.77 -16.11 21.13
CA MET A 48 19.34 -16.38 20.95
C MET A 48 19.10 -17.29 19.74
N THR A 49 17.96 -17.97 19.76
CA THR A 49 17.51 -18.85 18.69
C THR A 49 16.65 -18.08 17.67
N ILE A 50 16.57 -18.56 16.43
CA ILE A 50 15.66 -18.01 15.39
C ILE A 50 14.21 -17.99 15.89
N GLY A 51 13.81 -19.00 16.69
CA GLY A 51 12.48 -19.08 17.30
C GLY A 51 12.19 -18.00 18.34
N GLN A 52 13.22 -17.46 19.00
CA GLN A 52 13.09 -16.36 19.96
C GLN A 52 13.12 -14.99 19.28
N ILE A 53 13.98 -14.82 18.26
CA ILE A 53 14.18 -13.55 17.57
C ILE A 53 13.00 -13.23 16.62
N GLY A 54 12.60 -14.20 15.80
CA GLY A 54 11.57 -14.00 14.77
C GLY A 54 10.26 -13.39 15.28
N PRO A 55 9.62 -13.95 16.34
CA PRO A 55 8.40 -13.39 16.91
C PRO A 55 8.57 -11.96 17.44
N ARG A 56 9.73 -11.63 18.02
CA ARG A 56 10.01 -10.26 18.53
C ARG A 56 10.18 -9.26 17.40
N LEU A 57 10.74 -9.69 16.27
CA LEU A 57 10.76 -8.93 15.02
C LEU A 57 9.41 -8.92 14.28
N ASN A 58 8.39 -9.62 14.79
CA ASN A 58 7.10 -9.82 14.12
C ASN A 58 7.23 -10.44 12.71
N VAL A 59 8.18 -11.37 12.54
CA VAL A 59 8.41 -12.13 11.30
C VAL A 59 8.38 -13.63 11.57
N THR A 60 8.19 -14.42 10.53
CA THR A 60 8.34 -15.87 10.65
C THR A 60 9.81 -16.24 10.77
N GLY A 61 10.12 -17.31 11.50
CA GLY A 61 11.50 -17.84 11.55
C GLY A 61 12.07 -18.19 10.18
N LYS A 62 11.22 -18.51 9.19
CA LYS A 62 11.64 -18.74 7.80
C LYS A 62 12.09 -17.45 7.11
N ASN A 63 11.41 -16.33 7.35
CA ASN A 63 11.82 -15.04 6.81
C ASN A 63 13.15 -14.59 7.44
N LEU A 64 13.32 -14.78 8.76
CA LEU A 64 14.59 -14.49 9.42
C LEU A 64 15.71 -15.40 8.90
N ALA A 65 15.48 -16.70 8.75
CA ALA A 65 16.47 -17.61 8.18
C ALA A 65 16.88 -17.20 6.76
N ARG A 66 15.91 -16.82 5.92
CA ARG A 66 16.19 -16.30 4.57
C ARG A 66 17.06 -15.05 4.59
N GLU A 67 16.76 -14.12 5.49
CA GLU A 67 17.51 -12.86 5.61
C GLU A 67 18.96 -13.09 6.06
N LEU A 68 19.17 -14.07 6.93
CA LEU A 68 20.49 -14.51 7.38
C LEU A 68 21.22 -15.40 6.36
N GLY A 69 20.67 -15.62 5.17
CA GLY A 69 21.26 -16.50 4.16
C GLY A 69 21.23 -18.00 4.52
N LEU A 70 20.42 -18.39 5.51
CA LEU A 70 20.30 -19.77 5.98
C LEU A 70 19.24 -20.56 5.19
N PRO A 71 19.36 -21.91 5.11
CA PRO A 71 18.32 -22.77 4.56
C PRO A 71 16.96 -22.60 5.26
N LEU A 72 15.85 -22.72 4.53
CA LEU A 72 14.50 -22.48 5.08
C LEU A 72 14.02 -23.54 6.09
N ASP A 73 14.68 -24.70 6.10
CA ASP A 73 14.48 -25.83 7.01
C ASP A 73 15.43 -25.79 8.23
N THR A 74 16.21 -24.72 8.38
CA THR A 74 17.11 -24.52 9.52
C THR A 74 16.37 -24.62 10.86
N SER A 75 16.99 -25.33 11.81
CA SER A 75 16.42 -25.53 13.15
C SER A 75 16.19 -24.21 13.87
N LYS A 76 14.95 -23.98 14.31
CA LYS A 76 14.56 -22.78 15.06
C LYS A 76 15.01 -22.79 16.52
N MET A 77 15.50 -23.94 17.00
CA MET A 77 15.87 -24.16 18.41
C MET A 77 17.38 -24.02 18.64
N LYS A 78 18.18 -23.95 17.57
CA LYS A 78 19.62 -23.74 17.68
C LYS A 78 19.91 -22.24 17.79
N ALA A 79 20.93 -21.89 18.58
CA ALA A 79 21.42 -20.51 18.66
C ALA A 79 21.95 -20.05 17.29
N VAL A 80 21.75 -18.77 16.97
CA VAL A 80 22.17 -18.17 15.69
C VAL A 80 23.68 -18.29 15.48
N LYS A 81 24.48 -18.12 16.54
CA LYS A 81 25.93 -18.32 16.56
C LYS A 81 26.37 -19.68 16.05
N ALA A 82 25.57 -20.72 16.28
CA ALA A 82 25.90 -22.08 15.89
C ALA A 82 25.71 -22.35 14.39
N PHE A 83 25.29 -21.34 13.63
CA PHE A 83 25.26 -21.33 12.17
C PHE A 83 26.38 -20.48 11.55
N GLY A 84 27.31 -19.98 12.37
CA GLY A 84 28.43 -19.15 11.89
C GLY A 84 28.05 -17.69 11.62
N ILE A 85 26.87 -17.26 12.05
CA ILE A 85 26.37 -15.90 11.88
C ILE A 85 27.02 -14.97 12.91
N THR A 86 27.54 -13.83 12.46
CA THR A 86 28.12 -12.80 13.34
C THR A 86 27.05 -11.90 13.93
N GLN A 87 27.41 -11.12 14.97
CA GLN A 87 26.49 -10.15 15.54
C GLN A 87 26.15 -9.05 14.51
N GLU A 88 27.12 -8.61 13.69
CA GLU A 88 26.86 -7.60 12.66
C GLU A 88 25.86 -8.09 11.60
N GLU A 89 25.96 -9.36 11.19
CA GLU A 89 25.02 -9.96 10.23
C GLU A 89 23.60 -10.04 10.80
N LEU A 90 23.48 -10.39 12.09
CA LEU A 90 22.20 -10.42 12.79
C LEU A 90 21.60 -9.03 12.94
N ASP A 91 22.41 -8.02 13.27
CA ASP A 91 21.98 -6.64 13.41
C ASP A 91 21.50 -6.09 12.06
N HIS A 92 22.28 -6.30 10.99
CA HIS A 92 21.92 -5.90 9.64
C HIS A 92 20.62 -6.56 9.16
N ALA A 93 20.47 -7.88 9.36
CA ALA A 93 19.24 -8.60 9.02
C ALA A 93 18.03 -8.08 9.81
N SER A 94 18.23 -7.80 11.10
CA SER A 94 17.19 -7.25 11.98
C SER A 94 16.76 -5.85 11.54
N GLU A 95 17.72 -4.96 11.25
CA GLU A 95 17.45 -3.62 10.71
C GLU A 95 16.71 -3.69 9.38
N HIS A 96 17.15 -4.55 8.46
CA HIS A 96 16.51 -4.71 7.16
C HIS A 96 15.04 -5.19 7.31
N LEU A 97 14.79 -6.17 8.17
CA LEU A 97 13.44 -6.68 8.44
C LEU A 97 12.55 -5.64 9.14
N LEU A 98 13.10 -4.86 10.07
CA LEU A 98 12.40 -3.75 10.72
C LEU A 98 12.09 -2.62 9.73
N GLY A 99 12.98 -2.37 8.77
CA GLY A 99 12.76 -1.44 7.66
C GLY A 99 11.61 -1.87 6.73
N HIS A 100 11.40 -3.19 6.57
CA HIS A 100 10.33 -3.76 5.75
C HIS A 100 8.96 -3.85 6.46
N ARG A 101 8.84 -3.35 7.70
CA ARG A 101 7.61 -3.48 8.48
C ARG A 101 6.42 -2.84 7.76
N GLU A 102 5.44 -3.66 7.39
CA GLU A 102 4.25 -3.20 6.68
C GLU A 102 3.47 -2.16 7.49
N ARG A 103 3.42 -0.92 7.00
CA ARG A 103 2.53 0.12 7.56
C ARG A 103 1.11 -0.17 7.11
N THR A 104 0.20 -0.47 8.05
CA THR A 104 -1.22 -0.72 7.77
C THR A 104 -1.96 0.51 7.24
N LEU A 105 -1.43 1.71 7.50
CA LEU A 105 -1.95 3.00 6.99
C LEU A 105 -2.17 3.00 5.47
N LYS A 106 -1.35 2.26 4.71
CA LYS A 106 -1.50 2.11 3.27
C LYS A 106 -2.87 1.61 2.83
N TYR A 107 -3.46 0.71 3.62
CA TYR A 107 -4.79 0.16 3.35
C TYR A 107 -5.90 1.17 3.63
N TYR A 108 -5.75 2.00 4.66
CA TYR A 108 -6.70 3.08 4.97
C TYR A 108 -6.69 4.16 3.87
N ILE A 109 -5.50 4.53 3.38
CA ILE A 109 -5.36 5.45 2.25
C ILE A 109 -6.03 4.87 1.00
N LEU A 110 -5.81 3.58 0.70
CA LEU A 110 -6.44 2.91 -0.43
C LEU A 110 -7.97 2.92 -0.31
N VAL A 111 -8.52 2.59 0.86
CA VAL A 111 -9.98 2.62 1.10
C VAL A 111 -10.54 4.03 0.91
N ALA A 112 -9.85 5.05 1.41
CA ALA A 112 -10.26 6.45 1.23
C ALA A 112 -10.28 6.86 -0.27
N LEU A 113 -9.27 6.46 -1.04
CA LEU A 113 -9.20 6.71 -2.48
C LEU A 113 -10.30 5.97 -3.25
N VAL A 114 -10.56 4.70 -2.93
CA VAL A 114 -11.62 3.89 -3.56
C VAL A 114 -13.00 4.48 -3.26
N LEU A 115 -13.26 4.85 -2.00
CA LEU A 115 -14.51 5.49 -1.61
C LEU A 115 -14.73 6.81 -2.37
N PHE A 116 -13.69 7.65 -2.42
CA PHE A 116 -13.76 8.92 -3.14
C PHE A 116 -14.01 8.70 -4.64
N GLY A 117 -13.28 7.77 -5.27
CA GLY A 117 -13.48 7.41 -6.68
C GLY A 117 -14.89 6.91 -6.97
N LEU A 118 -15.44 6.06 -6.10
CA LEU A 118 -16.80 5.53 -6.23
C LEU A 118 -17.86 6.64 -6.13
N VAL A 119 -17.78 7.49 -5.10
CA VAL A 119 -18.74 8.61 -4.96
C VAL A 119 -18.59 9.58 -6.12
N TYR A 120 -17.36 9.83 -6.58
CA TYR A 120 -17.14 10.66 -7.74
C TYR A 120 -17.86 10.09 -8.97
N LEU A 121 -17.70 8.80 -9.27
CA LEU A 121 -18.36 8.16 -10.42
C LEU A 121 -19.89 8.14 -10.31
N VAL A 122 -20.43 7.87 -9.13
CA VAL A 122 -21.87 7.66 -8.93
C VAL A 122 -22.64 8.97 -8.72
N ARG A 123 -22.04 9.96 -8.04
CA ARG A 123 -22.76 11.15 -7.56
C ARG A 123 -22.21 12.47 -8.06
N LEU A 124 -20.91 12.60 -8.32
CA LEU A 124 -20.28 13.90 -8.59
C LEU A 124 -19.85 14.10 -10.05
N GLY A 125 -19.66 13.01 -10.78
CA GLY A 125 -19.17 13.01 -12.14
C GLY A 125 -20.16 13.57 -13.14
N ARG A 126 -21.45 13.55 -12.84
CA ARG A 126 -22.50 14.16 -13.69
C ARG A 126 -23.30 15.16 -12.88
N PRO A 127 -23.28 16.46 -13.19
CA PRO A 127 -24.17 17.41 -12.53
C PRO A 127 -25.64 17.02 -12.73
N ASP A 128 -26.45 17.16 -11.68
CA ASP A 128 -27.87 16.81 -11.74
C ASP A 128 -28.59 17.56 -12.88
N GLY A 129 -29.45 16.86 -13.61
CA GLY A 129 -30.20 17.45 -14.74
C GLY A 129 -29.38 17.67 -16.03
N SER A 130 -28.08 17.34 -16.05
CA SER A 130 -27.26 17.56 -17.25
C SER A 130 -27.55 16.53 -18.35
N PRO A 131 -27.80 16.94 -19.60
CA PRO A 131 -28.02 16.02 -20.72
C PRO A 131 -26.74 15.25 -21.09
N ALA A 132 -26.91 14.03 -21.59
CA ALA A 132 -25.79 13.15 -21.97
C ALA A 132 -24.95 13.73 -23.13
N ALA A 133 -25.54 14.56 -23.98
CA ALA A 133 -24.88 15.23 -25.10
C ALA A 133 -23.74 16.17 -24.66
N GLU A 134 -23.83 16.74 -23.45
CA GLU A 134 -22.86 17.71 -22.95
C GLU A 134 -21.73 17.09 -22.13
N ARG A 135 -21.58 15.76 -22.16
CA ARG A 135 -20.63 15.00 -21.32
C ARG A 135 -19.20 15.53 -21.34
N LYS A 136 -18.71 15.99 -22.50
CA LYS A 136 -17.35 16.54 -22.64
C LYS A 136 -17.18 17.86 -21.87
N THR A 137 -18.27 18.59 -21.65
CA THR A 137 -18.28 19.90 -20.99
C THR A 137 -18.33 19.76 -19.47
N TRP A 138 -19.13 18.82 -18.95
CA TRP A 138 -19.33 18.63 -17.51
C TRP A 138 -18.50 17.52 -16.87
N TYR A 139 -17.93 16.60 -17.67
CA TYR A 139 -16.97 15.58 -17.22
C TYR A 139 -15.63 15.74 -17.94
N PRO A 140 -14.86 16.81 -17.63
CA PRO A 140 -13.49 16.88 -18.11
C PRO A 140 -12.73 15.67 -17.59
N ARG A 141 -11.97 14.98 -18.44
CA ARG A 141 -11.26 13.75 -18.04
C ARG A 141 -10.09 14.02 -17.08
N TRP A 142 -9.53 15.24 -17.12
CA TRP A 142 -8.31 15.58 -16.39
C TRP A 142 -8.41 15.45 -14.85
N PRO A 143 -9.51 15.77 -14.14
CA PRO A 143 -9.58 15.60 -12.68
C PRO A 143 -9.54 14.12 -12.30
N TYR A 144 -10.25 13.28 -13.05
CA TYR A 144 -10.20 11.83 -12.88
C TYR A 144 -8.78 11.32 -13.10
N VAL A 145 -8.12 11.72 -14.20
CA VAL A 145 -6.73 11.35 -14.50
C VAL A 145 -5.78 11.85 -13.40
N ALA A 146 -5.92 13.08 -12.92
CA ALA A 146 -5.08 13.64 -11.86
C ALA A 146 -5.22 12.84 -10.55
N VAL A 147 -6.45 12.51 -10.13
CA VAL A 147 -6.69 11.66 -8.95
C VAL A 147 -6.08 10.27 -9.15
N LEU A 148 -6.16 9.72 -10.35
CA LEU A 148 -5.58 8.41 -10.68
C LEU A 148 -4.05 8.44 -10.64
N VAL A 149 -3.43 9.50 -11.17
CA VAL A 149 -1.98 9.73 -11.08
C VAL A 149 -1.56 9.86 -9.62
N ILE A 150 -2.28 10.64 -8.81
CA ILE A 150 -2.01 10.77 -7.37
C ILE A 150 -2.12 9.41 -6.67
N ALA A 151 -3.15 8.62 -6.99
CA ALA A 151 -3.33 7.28 -6.45
C ALA A 151 -2.18 6.34 -6.85
N VAL A 152 -1.69 6.41 -8.09
CA VAL A 152 -0.53 5.64 -8.57
C VAL A 152 0.76 6.08 -7.89
N VAL A 153 0.99 7.39 -7.73
CA VAL A 153 2.17 7.91 -7.04
C VAL A 153 2.16 7.51 -5.57
N ILE A 154 1.04 7.71 -4.88
CA ILE A 154 0.91 7.35 -3.46
C ILE A 154 0.99 5.82 -3.29
N GLY A 155 0.19 5.07 -4.03
CA GLY A 155 0.11 3.60 -3.94
C GLY A 155 1.38 2.88 -4.40
N GLY A 156 1.97 3.34 -5.49
CA GLY A 156 3.13 2.72 -6.12
C GLY A 156 4.46 3.12 -5.49
N PHE A 157 4.66 4.41 -5.21
CA PHE A 157 5.94 4.94 -4.74
C PHE A 157 5.95 5.21 -3.24
N ALA A 158 4.97 5.95 -2.71
CA ALA A 158 4.99 6.35 -1.30
C ALA A 158 4.69 5.20 -0.33
N LEU A 159 3.84 4.25 -0.74
CA LEU A 159 3.41 3.11 0.09
C LEU A 159 4.24 1.83 -0.14
N GLY A 160 5.32 1.92 -0.94
CA GLY A 160 6.34 0.88 -1.08
C GLY A 160 5.85 -0.46 -1.64
N LYS A 161 4.66 -0.48 -2.28
CA LYS A 161 4.07 -1.71 -2.83
C LYS A 161 4.34 -1.92 -4.31
N SER A 162 4.98 -0.99 -5.03
CA SER A 162 5.37 -1.32 -6.40
C SER A 162 6.53 -2.31 -6.33
N PRO A 163 6.37 -3.57 -6.80
CA PRO A 163 7.53 -4.26 -7.32
C PRO A 163 8.08 -3.32 -8.39
N ASN A 164 9.35 -2.94 -8.26
CA ASN A 164 10.13 -2.08 -9.16
C ASN A 164 9.28 -1.34 -10.21
N PRO A 165 9.00 -0.03 -10.13
CA PRO A 165 8.03 0.69 -10.99
C PRO A 165 8.11 0.35 -12.49
N MET A 166 9.30 -0.05 -12.96
CA MET A 166 9.53 -0.69 -14.25
C MET A 166 8.67 -1.94 -14.53
N GLU A 167 8.56 -2.90 -13.60
CA GLU A 167 7.76 -4.11 -13.71
C GLU A 167 6.26 -3.81 -13.83
N SER A 168 5.76 -2.85 -13.06
CA SER A 168 4.36 -2.40 -13.15
C SER A 168 4.07 -1.74 -14.51
N ALA A 169 4.95 -0.86 -14.99
CA ALA A 169 4.82 -0.25 -16.31
C ALA A 169 4.90 -1.28 -17.45
N VAL A 170 5.84 -2.23 -17.34
CA VAL A 170 5.99 -3.33 -18.30
C VAL A 170 4.78 -4.26 -18.29
N LYS A 171 4.20 -4.57 -17.12
CA LYS A 171 2.98 -5.40 -17.03
C LYS A 171 1.77 -4.70 -17.65
N VAL A 172 1.59 -3.41 -17.39
CA VAL A 172 0.53 -2.60 -18.01
C VAL A 172 0.72 -2.55 -19.53
N PHE A 173 1.94 -2.29 -20.00
CA PHE A 173 2.24 -2.34 -21.43
C PHE A 173 1.94 -3.71 -22.03
N LYS A 174 2.44 -4.80 -21.42
CA LYS A 174 2.18 -6.19 -21.84
C LYS A 174 0.68 -6.51 -21.90
N SER A 175 -0.11 -6.02 -20.94
CA SER A 175 -1.57 -6.20 -20.98
C SER A 175 -2.23 -5.39 -22.11
N PHE A 176 -1.70 -4.20 -22.45
CA PHE A 176 -2.21 -3.39 -23.56
C PHE A 176 -1.88 -3.99 -24.92
N VAL A 177 -0.73 -4.65 -25.06
CA VAL A 177 -0.31 -5.29 -26.32
C VAL A 177 -0.74 -6.76 -26.43
N GLY A 178 -1.57 -7.27 -25.52
CA GLY A 178 -2.14 -8.62 -25.60
C GLY A 178 -1.16 -9.75 -25.28
N LEU A 179 -0.06 -9.47 -24.56
CA LEU A 179 0.93 -10.47 -24.13
C LEU A 179 0.51 -11.29 -22.90
N TYR A 180 -0.67 -11.03 -22.34
CA TYR A 180 -1.30 -11.88 -21.33
C TYR A 180 -2.46 -12.67 -21.96
N PRO A 181 -2.56 -13.99 -21.70
CA PRO A 181 -3.64 -14.80 -22.24
C PRO A 181 -5.00 -14.27 -21.76
N SER A 182 -5.98 -14.29 -22.66
CA SER A 182 -7.33 -13.83 -22.36
C SER A 182 -7.96 -14.74 -21.30
N ILE A 183 -8.72 -14.15 -20.37
CA ILE A 183 -9.43 -14.88 -19.31
C ILE A 183 -10.61 -15.69 -19.90
N VAL A 184 -10.90 -15.49 -21.18
CA VAL A 184 -11.98 -16.14 -21.92
C VAL A 184 -11.53 -17.49 -22.51
N ASP A 185 -10.22 -17.76 -22.55
CA ASP A 185 -9.66 -19.01 -23.08
C ASP A 185 -9.34 -20.04 -21.97
N ARG A 186 -10.13 -20.07 -20.88
CA ARG A 186 -10.08 -21.12 -19.86
C ARG A 186 -11.36 -21.92 -19.79
#